data_AF-A0A970P273-F1
#
_entry.id   AF-A0A970P273-F1
#
_cell.length_a   1.000
_cell.length_b   1.000
_cell.length_c   1.000
_cell.angle_alpha   90.00
_cell.angle_beta   90.00
_cell.angle_gamma   90.00
#
_symmetry.space_group_name_H-M   'P 1'
#
loop_
_entity.id
_entity.type
_entity.pdbx_description
1 polymer ?
#
loop_
_entity_poly.entity_id
_entity_poly.type
_entity_poly.pdbx_seq_one_letter_code
_entity_poly.pdbx_strand_id
1 'polypeptide(L)'
;PMPEFDLSYAPTSYLIIKHYDPLEDERRQYKSTTDLFHFRYGRVLLEYAEAKAELGECTQDVLDKTINPLRDRVGMPHLTVDVGFVDPNWPDWEVPVSPLINEIRRERRIELTSECLRWDDLCRWKAGKRLEDPLTIRGARDPETGQYKEIYPGFTREWNDRLYLYPIPTQELTLNPALEQNPGWE
;
A
#
# COMPACT_ATOMS: atom_id res chain seq x y z
N PRO A 1 24.20 19.79 -3.99
CA PRO A 1 22.97 20.63 -3.99
C PRO A 1 21.81 19.73 -3.56
N MET A 2 20.88 20.24 -2.74
CA MET A 2 19.65 19.48 -2.46
C MET A 2 18.86 19.28 -3.77
N PRO A 3 18.10 18.18 -3.92
CA PRO A 3 17.26 17.99 -5.10
C PRO A 3 16.29 19.17 -5.24
N GLU A 4 16.18 19.71 -6.45
CA GLU A 4 15.19 20.75 -6.73
C GLU A 4 13.78 20.12 -6.70
N PHE A 5 12.89 20.66 -5.87
CA PHE A 5 11.52 20.18 -5.74
C PHE A 5 10.65 20.75 -6.87
N ASP A 6 10.81 20.21 -8.09
CA ASP A 6 10.06 20.63 -9.27
C ASP A 6 8.76 19.81 -9.45
N LEU A 7 7.61 20.50 -9.44
CA LEU A 7 6.28 19.92 -9.61
C LEU A 7 5.96 19.56 -11.07
N SER A 8 6.70 20.09 -12.04
CA SER A 8 6.39 19.92 -13.46
C SER A 8 6.68 18.50 -13.98
N TYR A 9 7.59 17.77 -13.32
CA TYR A 9 7.93 16.39 -13.67
C TYR A 9 7.54 15.37 -12.59
N ALA A 10 7.61 15.75 -11.31
CA ALA A 10 7.32 14.86 -10.19
C ALA A 10 6.46 15.61 -9.15
N PRO A 11 5.12 15.54 -9.20
CA PRO A 11 4.24 16.36 -8.37
C PRO A 11 4.39 16.10 -6.86
N THR A 12 4.85 14.91 -6.47
CA THR A 12 5.17 14.57 -5.08
C THR A 12 6.64 14.80 -4.72
N SER A 13 7.47 15.14 -5.71
CA SER A 13 8.94 15.13 -5.64
C SER A 13 9.55 13.76 -5.28
N TYR A 14 8.77 12.69 -5.41
CA TYR A 14 9.22 11.31 -5.32
C TYR A 14 9.00 10.59 -6.65
N LEU A 15 9.95 9.73 -7.02
CA LEU A 15 9.83 8.84 -8.16
C LEU A 15 9.90 7.39 -7.68
N ILE A 16 9.14 6.52 -8.35
CA ILE A 16 9.20 5.08 -8.09
C ILE A 16 10.34 4.51 -8.92
N ILE A 17 11.34 3.92 -8.25
CA ILE A 17 12.46 3.23 -8.90
C ILE A 17 12.25 1.71 -8.98
N LYS A 18 11.20 1.18 -8.35
CA LYS A 18 10.87 -0.24 -8.45
C LYS A 18 10.51 -0.57 -9.89
N HIS A 19 11.01 -1.69 -10.40
CA HIS A 19 10.89 -2.11 -11.80
C HIS A 19 11.73 -1.27 -12.81
N TYR A 20 12.53 -0.30 -12.35
CA TYR A 20 13.52 0.32 -13.22
C TYR A 20 14.73 -0.60 -13.41
N ASP A 21 15.18 -0.71 -14.66
CA ASP A 21 16.43 -1.40 -14.97
C ASP A 21 17.60 -0.68 -14.26
N PRO A 22 18.50 -1.42 -13.58
CA PRO A 22 19.70 -0.81 -12.98
C PRO A 22 20.66 -0.22 -14.02
N LEU A 23 20.64 -0.71 -15.26
CA LEU A 23 21.51 -0.28 -16.35
C LEU A 23 20.96 0.97 -17.04
N GLU A 24 21.76 2.03 -17.05
CA GLU A 24 21.35 3.33 -17.58
C GLU A 24 21.00 3.28 -19.08
N ASP A 25 21.73 2.49 -19.87
CA ASP A 25 21.47 2.36 -21.31
C ASP A 25 20.10 1.72 -21.63
N GLU A 26 19.63 0.85 -20.75
CA GLU A 26 18.34 0.17 -20.83
C GLU A 26 17.18 1.07 -20.35
N ARG A 27 17.46 2.15 -19.60
CA ARG A 27 16.45 3.13 -19.17
C ARG A 27 15.96 4.04 -20.30
N ARG A 28 16.59 3.99 -21.47
CA ARG A 28 16.12 4.76 -22.64
C ARG A 28 14.75 4.23 -23.09
N GLN A 29 13.90 5.13 -23.54
CA GLN A 29 12.55 4.79 -23.99
C GLN A 29 12.59 3.66 -25.03
N TYR A 30 11.75 2.64 -24.82
CA TYR A 30 11.63 1.46 -25.69
C TYR A 30 12.90 0.59 -25.83
N LYS A 31 13.84 0.65 -24.88
CA LYS A 31 15.03 -0.21 -24.90
C LYS A 31 14.98 -1.38 -23.93
N SER A 32 14.39 -1.19 -22.75
CA SER A 32 14.21 -2.25 -21.76
C SER A 32 12.88 -2.98 -21.90
N THR A 33 12.93 -4.25 -21.55
CA THR A 33 11.77 -5.05 -21.15
C THR A 33 11.91 -5.38 -19.68
N THR A 34 10.93 -5.05 -18.86
CA THR A 34 10.92 -5.42 -17.44
C THR A 34 9.83 -6.45 -17.17
N ASP A 35 10.18 -7.52 -16.47
CA ASP A 35 9.21 -8.47 -15.95
C ASP A 35 8.45 -7.84 -14.76
N LEU A 36 7.16 -7.58 -14.96
CA LEU A 36 6.28 -7.14 -13.88
C LEU A 36 5.78 -8.37 -13.10
N PHE A 37 5.94 -8.34 -11.78
CA PHE A 37 5.47 -9.42 -10.93
C PHE A 37 3.94 -9.35 -10.80
N HIS A 38 3.24 -10.33 -11.37
CA HIS A 38 1.85 -10.60 -10.97
C HIS A 38 1.80 -11.33 -9.62
N PHE A 39 2.75 -12.22 -9.40
CA PHE A 39 2.89 -13.00 -8.18
C PHE A 39 4.36 -13.33 -7.93
N ARG A 40 4.82 -13.22 -6.67
CA ARG A 40 6.19 -13.53 -6.28
C ARG A 40 6.24 -14.09 -4.87
N TYR A 41 7.33 -14.79 -4.55
CA TYR A 41 7.44 -15.52 -3.29
C TYR A 41 7.22 -14.66 -2.03
N GLY A 42 7.73 -13.42 -2.00
CA GLY A 42 7.51 -12.52 -0.85
C GLY A 42 6.03 -12.24 -0.56
N ARG A 43 5.17 -12.20 -1.60
CA ARG A 43 3.72 -12.06 -1.43
C ARG A 43 3.12 -13.28 -0.72
N VAL A 44 3.54 -14.49 -1.10
CA VAL A 44 3.09 -15.75 -0.48
C VAL A 44 3.43 -15.78 1.01
N LEU A 45 4.65 -15.38 1.36
CA LEU A 45 5.10 -15.34 2.75
C LEU A 45 4.24 -14.39 3.59
N LEU A 46 3.96 -13.20 3.06
CA LEU A 46 3.12 -12.20 3.73
C LEU A 46 1.66 -12.67 3.87
N GLU A 47 1.09 -13.26 2.81
CA GLU A 47 -0.29 -13.80 2.85
C GLU A 47 -0.42 -14.94 3.85
N TYR A 48 0.57 -15.83 3.92
CA TYR A 48 0.58 -16.92 4.90
C TYR A 48 0.71 -16.40 6.34
N ALA A 49 1.59 -15.44 6.59
CA ALA A 49 1.75 -14.81 7.91
C ALA A 49 0.48 -14.09 8.35
N GLU A 50 -0.15 -13.31 7.46
CA GLU A 50 -1.39 -12.59 7.73
C GLU A 50 -2.53 -13.57 8.05
N ALA A 51 -2.72 -14.60 7.23
CA ALA A 51 -3.74 -15.63 7.48
C ALA A 51 -3.53 -16.35 8.82
N LYS A 52 -2.28 -16.73 9.15
CA LYS A 52 -1.98 -17.36 10.44
C LYS A 52 -2.22 -16.43 11.61
N ALA A 53 -1.95 -15.13 11.47
CA ALA A 53 -2.17 -14.16 12.53
C ALA A 53 -3.67 -13.89 12.75
N GLU A 54 -4.46 -13.76 11.68
CA GLU A 54 -5.92 -13.60 11.77
C GLU A 54 -6.60 -14.85 12.37
N LEU A 55 -6.05 -16.04 12.15
CA LEU A 55 -6.51 -17.29 12.77
C LEU A 55 -6.05 -17.47 14.24
N GLY A 56 -5.17 -16.60 14.75
CA GLY A 56 -4.54 -16.77 16.07
C GLY A 56 -3.52 -17.91 16.14
N GLU A 57 -3.03 -18.38 15.00
CA GLU A 57 -2.09 -19.50 14.85
C GLU A 57 -0.66 -19.04 14.48
N CYS A 58 -0.39 -17.74 14.49
CA CYS A 58 0.93 -17.21 14.15
C CYS A 58 1.91 -17.38 15.31
N THR A 59 2.76 -18.41 15.21
CA THR A 59 3.86 -18.66 16.15
C THR A 59 5.14 -18.00 15.66
N GLN A 60 6.17 -17.96 16.51
CA GLN A 60 7.48 -17.43 16.11
C GLN A 60 8.06 -18.21 14.92
N ASP A 61 7.88 -19.53 14.88
CA ASP A 61 8.30 -20.38 13.75
C ASP A 61 7.59 -19.99 12.43
N VAL A 62 6.34 -19.51 12.48
CA VAL A 62 5.66 -18.96 11.30
C VAL A 62 6.37 -17.69 10.83
N LEU A 63 6.67 -16.75 11.74
CA LEU A 63 7.35 -15.49 11.40
C LEU A 63 8.77 -15.75 10.87
N ASP A 64 9.50 -16.69 11.46
CA ASP A 64 10.85 -17.09 11.08
C ASP A 64 10.91 -17.76 9.70
N LYS A 65 9.79 -18.31 9.22
CA LYS A 65 9.66 -18.87 7.86
C LYS A 65 9.04 -17.90 6.86
N THR A 66 8.53 -16.74 7.30
CA THR A 66 7.76 -15.81 6.45
C THR A 66 8.34 -14.40 6.42
N ILE A 67 8.06 -13.60 7.45
CA ILE A 67 8.41 -12.18 7.52
C ILE A 67 9.90 -11.99 7.82
N ASN A 68 10.47 -12.78 8.71
CA ASN A 68 11.87 -12.60 9.12
C ASN A 68 12.86 -12.86 7.98
N PRO A 69 12.67 -13.85 7.08
CA PRO A 69 13.48 -13.97 5.87
C PRO A 69 13.44 -12.73 4.95
N LEU A 70 12.30 -12.04 4.87
CA LEU A 70 12.17 -10.79 4.11
C LEU A 70 12.93 -9.65 4.79
N ARG A 71 12.86 -9.58 6.12
CA ARG A 71 13.56 -8.58 6.94
C ARG A 71 15.07 -8.80 6.94
N ASP A 72 15.53 -10.05 7.00
CA ASP A 72 16.95 -10.42 6.90
C ASP A 72 17.57 -9.96 5.58
N ARG A 73 16.84 -10.12 4.47
CA ARG A 73 17.29 -9.68 3.13
C ARG A 73 17.66 -8.20 3.08
N VAL A 74 17.09 -7.39 3.97
CA VAL A 74 17.30 -5.93 4.04
C VAL A 74 17.93 -5.48 5.37
N GLY A 75 18.39 -6.41 6.21
CA GLY A 75 19.02 -6.11 7.49
C GLY A 75 18.09 -5.51 8.56
N MET A 76 16.79 -5.76 8.46
CA MET A 76 15.81 -5.32 9.46
C MET A 76 15.75 -6.30 10.65
N PRO A 77 15.61 -5.81 11.90
CA PRO A 77 15.50 -6.68 13.09
C PRO A 77 14.34 -7.65 12.96
N HIS A 78 14.42 -8.86 13.48
CA HIS A 78 13.31 -9.83 13.41
C HIS A 78 12.04 -9.32 14.09
N LEU A 79 10.89 -9.68 13.53
CA LEU A 79 9.58 -9.50 14.14
C LEU A 79 9.30 -10.66 15.11
N THR A 80 8.77 -10.32 16.28
CA THR A 80 8.32 -11.27 17.29
C THR A 80 6.80 -11.31 17.38
N VAL A 81 6.24 -12.46 17.77
CA VAL A 81 4.77 -12.61 17.95
C VAL A 81 4.25 -11.63 19.00
N ASP A 82 4.98 -11.51 20.12
CA ASP A 82 4.77 -10.42 21.07
C ASP A 82 5.55 -9.20 20.59
N VAL A 83 4.83 -8.24 20.01
CA VAL A 83 5.42 -6.99 19.51
C VAL A 83 5.98 -6.15 20.68
N GLY A 84 5.45 -6.29 21.89
CA GLY A 84 6.00 -5.68 23.10
C GLY A 84 5.95 -4.14 23.17
N PHE A 85 5.35 -3.47 22.18
CA PHE A 85 5.13 -2.02 22.18
C PHE A 85 3.82 -1.65 21.50
N VAL A 86 3.40 -0.40 21.70
CA VAL A 86 2.31 0.24 20.97
C VAL A 86 2.91 1.41 20.19
N ASP A 87 2.76 1.42 18.86
CA ASP A 87 3.17 2.57 18.06
C ASP A 87 2.08 3.65 18.15
N PRO A 88 2.39 4.86 18.65
CA PRO A 88 1.43 5.96 18.66
C PRO A 88 0.99 6.41 17.26
N ASN A 89 1.70 6.00 16.21
CA ASN A 89 1.39 6.30 14.81
C ASN A 89 0.78 5.12 14.06
N TRP A 90 0.35 4.06 14.75
CA TRP A 90 -0.43 3.02 14.06
C TRP A 90 -1.66 3.65 13.41
N PRO A 91 -2.02 3.19 12.20
CA PRO A 91 -3.19 3.70 11.53
C PRO A 91 -4.44 3.53 12.38
N ASP A 92 -5.30 4.55 12.38
CA ASP A 92 -6.66 4.41 12.89
C ASP A 92 -7.45 3.56 11.89
N TRP A 93 -7.61 2.28 12.23
CA TRP A 93 -8.31 1.31 11.41
C TRP A 93 -9.80 1.34 11.73
N GLU A 94 -10.66 1.12 10.73
CA GLU A 94 -12.11 1.08 10.95
C GLU A 94 -12.55 -0.20 11.71
N VAL A 95 -11.65 -1.17 11.83
CA VAL A 95 -11.81 -2.40 12.60
C VAL A 95 -10.67 -2.54 13.60
N PRO A 96 -10.87 -3.12 14.80
CA PRO A 96 -9.79 -3.37 15.74
C PRO A 96 -8.71 -4.28 15.14
N VAL A 97 -7.44 -3.90 15.33
CA VAL A 97 -6.28 -4.63 14.80
C VAL A 97 -5.25 -4.83 15.91
N SER A 98 -4.74 -6.06 16.06
CA SER A 98 -3.71 -6.37 17.06
C SER A 98 -2.36 -5.72 16.70
N PRO A 99 -1.44 -5.53 17.67
CA PRO A 99 -0.07 -5.09 17.40
C PRO A 99 0.63 -5.93 16.32
N LEU A 100 0.45 -7.26 16.37
CA LEU A 100 1.06 -8.17 15.40
C LEU A 100 0.51 -7.95 13.99
N ILE A 101 -0.82 -7.84 13.83
CA ILE A 101 -1.42 -7.57 12.52
C ILE A 101 -1.00 -6.19 12.00
N ASN A 102 -0.85 -5.18 12.86
CA ASN A 102 -0.32 -3.87 12.46
C ASN A 102 1.04 -3.98 11.77
N GLU A 103 1.99 -4.70 12.40
CA GLU A 103 3.33 -4.88 11.83
C GLU A 103 3.31 -5.76 10.57
N ILE A 104 2.47 -6.80 10.51
CA ILE A 104 2.30 -7.61 9.29
C ILE A 104 1.77 -6.76 8.13
N ARG A 105 0.74 -5.93 8.36
CA ARG A 105 0.18 -5.02 7.34
C ARG A 105 1.19 -3.93 6.94
N ARG A 106 2.06 -3.49 7.86
CA ARG A 106 3.17 -2.58 7.58
C ARG A 106 4.21 -3.22 6.69
N GLU A 107 4.67 -4.43 7.02
CA GLU A 107 5.60 -5.20 6.18
C GLU A 107 5.02 -5.42 4.78
N ARG A 108 3.76 -5.83 4.70
CA ARG A 108 3.06 -6.00 3.42
C ARG A 108 3.03 -4.71 2.59
N ARG A 109 2.72 -3.57 3.22
CA ARG A 109 2.74 -2.26 2.56
C ARG A 109 4.10 -1.96 1.96
N ILE A 110 5.19 -2.17 2.70
CA ILE A 110 6.54 -1.81 2.27
C ILE A 110 7.04 -2.78 1.19
N GLU A 111 6.98 -4.09 1.46
CA GLU A 111 7.48 -5.13 0.58
C GLU A 111 6.78 -5.09 -0.80
N LEU A 112 5.45 -4.88 -0.81
CA LEU A 112 4.62 -4.87 -2.01
C LEU A 112 4.30 -3.47 -2.55
N THR A 113 5.01 -2.42 -2.09
CA THR A 113 4.84 -1.06 -2.65
C THR A 113 5.03 -1.08 -4.17
N SER A 114 4.16 -0.37 -4.89
CA SER A 114 4.17 -0.28 -6.37
C SER A 114 3.91 -1.59 -7.13
N GLU A 115 3.36 -2.61 -6.47
CA GLU A 115 2.93 -3.88 -7.11
C GLU A 115 1.40 -3.97 -7.28
N CYS A 116 0.70 -2.82 -7.36
CA CYS A 116 -0.75 -2.72 -7.59
C CYS A 116 -1.67 -3.38 -6.55
N LEU A 117 -1.20 -3.69 -5.33
CA LEU A 117 -2.00 -4.38 -4.30
C LEU A 117 -2.58 -3.48 -3.22
N ARG A 118 -2.14 -2.21 -3.13
CA ARG A 118 -2.49 -1.36 -1.99
C ARG A 118 -3.98 -1.02 -1.93
N TRP A 119 -4.63 -0.85 -3.08
CA TRP A 119 -6.06 -0.61 -3.15
C TRP A 119 -6.84 -1.81 -2.60
N ASP A 120 -6.56 -3.00 -3.13
CA ASP A 120 -7.21 -4.24 -2.71
C ASP A 120 -7.00 -4.53 -1.22
N ASP A 121 -5.79 -4.28 -0.71
CA ASP A 121 -5.47 -4.40 0.71
C ASP A 121 -6.32 -3.45 1.57
N LEU A 122 -6.44 -2.17 1.19
CA LEU A 122 -7.29 -1.22 1.91
C LEU A 122 -8.77 -1.62 1.86
N CYS A 123 -9.25 -2.10 0.72
CA CYS A 123 -10.64 -2.52 0.57
C CYS A 123 -10.96 -3.75 1.43
N ARG A 124 -10.15 -4.82 1.35
CA ARG A 124 -10.39 -6.07 2.10
C ARG A 124 -10.19 -5.91 3.61
N TRP A 125 -9.35 -4.96 4.04
CA TRP A 125 -9.17 -4.63 5.45
C TRP A 125 -10.25 -3.71 6.00
N LYS A 126 -11.17 -3.23 5.16
CA LYS A 126 -12.12 -2.17 5.51
C LYS A 126 -11.38 -0.96 6.09
N ALA A 127 -10.46 -0.42 5.31
CA ALA A 127 -9.58 0.68 5.70
C ALA A 127 -9.63 1.84 4.70
N GLY A 128 -10.76 2.02 4.01
CA GLY A 128 -10.97 3.07 3.03
C GLY A 128 -10.83 4.48 3.60
N LYS A 129 -11.22 4.70 4.86
CA LYS A 129 -11.03 5.99 5.56
C LYS A 129 -9.58 6.44 5.65
N ARG A 130 -8.61 5.53 5.50
CA ARG A 130 -7.18 5.88 5.39
C ARG A 130 -6.85 6.75 4.18
N LEU A 131 -7.70 6.76 3.16
CA LEU A 131 -7.51 7.61 1.98
C LEU A 131 -7.84 9.09 2.24
N GLU A 132 -8.52 9.41 3.35
CA GLU A 132 -8.77 10.77 3.81
C GLU A 132 -7.56 11.40 4.53
N ASP A 133 -6.53 10.59 4.82
CA ASP A 133 -5.31 11.07 5.48
C ASP A 133 -4.64 12.19 4.66
N PRO A 134 -4.34 13.35 5.27
CA PRO A 134 -3.72 14.48 4.57
C PRO A 134 -2.39 14.14 3.89
N LEU A 135 -1.65 13.14 4.39
CA LEU A 135 -0.39 12.70 3.76
C LEU A 135 -0.61 12.06 2.39
N THR A 136 -1.83 11.64 2.05
CA THR A 136 -2.11 10.97 0.78
C THR A 136 -2.16 11.94 -0.41
N ILE A 137 -2.18 13.25 -0.15
CA ILE A 137 -2.18 14.34 -1.13
C ILE A 137 -0.99 15.31 -0.93
N ARG A 138 0.02 14.89 -0.15
CA ARG A 138 1.23 15.66 0.12
C ARG A 138 2.45 14.98 -0.49
N GLY A 139 3.38 15.81 -0.96
CA GLY A 139 4.67 15.39 -1.49
C GLY A 139 5.77 15.38 -0.44
N ALA A 140 7.01 15.54 -0.89
CA ALA A 140 8.17 15.59 -0.03
C ALA A 140 8.13 16.74 0.98
N ARG A 141 8.81 16.53 2.11
CA ARG A 141 9.00 17.57 3.13
C ARG A 141 10.20 18.41 2.78
N ASP A 142 9.98 19.71 2.64
CA ASP A 142 11.01 20.69 2.34
C ASP A 142 11.96 20.83 3.55
N PRO A 143 13.28 20.65 3.36
CA PRO A 143 14.26 20.71 4.45
C PRO A 143 14.48 22.12 4.99
N GLU A 144 14.25 23.17 4.19
CA GLU A 144 14.47 24.56 4.58
C GLU A 144 13.30 25.09 5.41
N THR A 145 12.08 24.78 4.98
CA THR A 145 10.85 25.28 5.63
C THR A 145 10.25 24.28 6.61
N GLY A 146 10.62 23.00 6.53
CA GLY A 146 10.04 21.92 7.31
C GLY A 146 8.59 21.58 6.95
N GLN A 147 8.04 22.18 5.89
CA GLN A 147 6.66 21.97 5.44
C GLN A 147 6.57 20.90 4.36
N TYR A 148 5.44 20.19 4.31
CA TYR A 148 5.17 19.28 3.19
C TYR A 148 4.80 20.07 1.93
N LYS A 149 5.23 19.60 0.76
CA LYS A 149 4.72 20.12 -0.51
C LYS A 149 3.25 19.74 -0.67
N GLU A 150 2.39 20.73 -0.89
CA GLU A 150 0.98 20.52 -1.20
C GLU A 150 0.81 20.27 -2.70
N ILE A 151 0.27 19.11 -3.07
CA ILE A 151 0.08 18.75 -4.48
C ILE A 151 -1.16 19.44 -5.05
N TYR A 152 -2.23 19.50 -4.25
CA TYR A 152 -3.52 20.06 -4.61
C TYR A 152 -4.02 20.98 -3.48
N PRO A 153 -3.64 22.27 -3.49
CA PRO A 153 -4.06 23.22 -2.46
C PRO A 153 -5.58 23.30 -2.35
N GLY A 154 -6.10 23.19 -1.13
CA GLY A 154 -7.54 23.22 -0.84
C GLY A 154 -8.34 21.96 -1.21
N PHE A 155 -7.69 20.94 -1.77
CA PHE A 155 -8.32 19.65 -2.04
C PHE A 155 -8.22 18.75 -0.80
N THR A 156 -9.29 18.01 -0.51
CA THR A 156 -9.28 16.94 0.48
C THR A 156 -9.89 15.70 -0.15
N ARG A 157 -9.43 14.52 0.26
CA ARG A 157 -10.04 13.26 -0.15
C ARG A 157 -11.14 12.92 0.84
N GLU A 158 -12.30 12.58 0.32
CA GLU A 158 -13.42 12.05 1.09
C GLU A 158 -13.67 10.61 0.67
N TRP A 159 -13.83 9.74 1.65
CA TRP A 159 -14.15 8.33 1.47
C TRP A 159 -15.65 8.10 1.67
N ASN A 160 -16.25 7.41 0.70
CA ASN A 160 -17.61 6.89 0.78
C ASN A 160 -17.56 5.37 0.67
N ASP A 161 -18.26 4.66 1.54
CA ASP A 161 -18.23 3.19 1.60
C ASP A 161 -18.70 2.51 0.31
N ARG A 162 -19.44 3.19 -0.57
CA ARG A 162 -19.74 2.66 -1.92
C ARG A 162 -18.47 2.35 -2.71
N LEU A 163 -17.37 3.06 -2.45
CA LEU A 163 -16.08 2.90 -3.13
C LEU A 163 -15.38 1.58 -2.79
N TYR A 164 -15.88 0.80 -1.82
CA TYR A 164 -15.42 -0.57 -1.61
C TYR A 164 -15.76 -1.50 -2.80
N LEU A 165 -16.75 -1.15 -3.61
CA LEU A 165 -17.16 -1.90 -4.80
C LEU A 165 -17.21 -0.98 -6.02
N TYR A 166 -16.78 -1.46 -7.18
CA TYR A 166 -16.91 -0.69 -8.42
C TYR A 166 -18.37 -0.67 -8.89
N PRO A 167 -18.85 0.44 -9.49
CA PRO A 167 -20.17 0.46 -10.09
C PRO A 167 -20.23 -0.52 -11.28
N ILE A 168 -21.34 -1.23 -11.40
CA ILE A 168 -21.66 -1.98 -12.62
C ILE A 168 -22.01 -0.96 -13.71
N PRO A 169 -21.40 -1.04 -14.91
CA PRO A 169 -21.70 -0.10 -15.99
C PRO A 169 -23.20 -0.10 -16.34
N THR A 170 -23.79 1.08 -16.54
CA THR A 170 -25.23 1.25 -16.85
C THR A 170 -25.68 0.46 -18.07
N GLN A 171 -24.79 0.26 -19.04
CA GLN A 171 -25.05 -0.55 -20.23
C GLN A 171 -25.30 -2.03 -19.88
N GLU A 172 -24.56 -2.60 -18.93
CA GLU A 172 -24.74 -3.98 -18.48
C GLU A 172 -26.08 -4.14 -17.74
N LEU A 173 -26.46 -3.16 -16.91
CA LEU A 173 -27.77 -3.13 -16.25
C LEU A 173 -28.93 -3.03 -17.26
N THR A 174 -28.73 -2.29 -18.35
CA THR A 174 -29.73 -2.18 -19.42
C THR A 174 -29.85 -3.47 -20.23
N LEU A 175 -28.73 -4.15 -20.49
CA LEU A 175 -28.68 -5.41 -21.23
C LEU A 175 -29.25 -6.59 -20.43
N ASN A 176 -29.02 -6.62 -19.12
CA ASN A 176 -29.50 -7.66 -18.23
C ASN A 176 -30.30 -7.07 -17.06
N PRO A 177 -31.64 -6.97 -17.20
CA PRO A 177 -32.52 -6.44 -16.15
C PRO A 177 -32.52 -7.26 -14.84
N ALA A 178 -31.91 -8.44 -14.81
CA ALA A 178 -31.74 -9.23 -13.59
C ALA A 178 -30.47 -8.85 -12.79
N LEU A 179 -29.61 -7.98 -13.33
CA LEU A 179 -28.49 -7.43 -12.58
C LEU A 179 -28.96 -6.29 -11.68
N GLU A 180 -28.59 -6.37 -10.40
CA GLU A 180 -28.75 -5.29 -9.44
C GLU A 180 -27.43 -4.53 -9.30
N GLN A 181 -27.51 -3.22 -9.09
CA GLN A 181 -26.34 -2.38 -8.89
C GLN A 181 -25.67 -2.66 -7.53
N ASN A 182 -24.35 -2.44 -7.46
CA ASN A 182 -23.61 -2.49 -6.21
C ASN A 182 -24.08 -1.40 -5.22
N PRO A 183 -24.08 -1.67 -3.90
CA PRO A 183 -24.58 -0.74 -2.89
C PRO A 183 -23.99 0.68 -2.99
N GLY A 184 -24.86 1.70 -2.91
CA GLY A 184 -24.48 3.12 -2.92
C GLY A 184 -24.16 3.71 -4.30
N TRP A 185 -24.22 2.89 -5.36
CA TRP A 185 -24.19 3.33 -6.74
C TRP A 185 -25.61 3.34 -7.32
N GLU A 186 -25.86 4.28 -8.24
CA GLU A 186 -27.16 4.49 -8.93
C GLU A 186 -26.99 4.36 -10.44
#